data_AF-A0A1H2U043-F1
#
_entry.id   AF-A0A1H2U043-F1
#
_cell.length_a   1.000
_cell.length_b   1.000
_cell.length_c   1.000
_cell.angle_alpha   90.00
_cell.angle_beta   90.00
_cell.angle_gamma   90.00
#
_symmetry.space_group_name_H-M   'P 1'
#
loop_
_entity.id
_entity.type
_entity.pdbx_description
1 polymer ?
#
loop_
_entity_poly.entity_id
_entity_poly.type
_entity_poly.pdbx_seq_one_letter_code
_entity_poly.pdbx_strand_id
1 'polypeptide(L)'
;MKRKLLKVMSVIVCLFMLSVCVNNVDAASTRYYSVLNQGVKTFKKSGRKLTVKTKKYYKIAYYKTNNMAKVKYVGYSKKFKLSKKCKYYWAAIAGYNRLYDKKYMKKTTFSNIKSAIVKARQYDSWEFRIVFVVKKGVVTKVLAVSA
;
A
#
# COMPACT_ATOMS: atom_id res chain seq x y z
N MET A 1 -30.75 -26.24 33.95
CA MET A 1 -30.14 -26.28 32.60
C MET A 1 -30.34 -25.00 31.76
N LYS A 2 -31.50 -24.33 31.79
CA LYS A 2 -31.82 -23.17 30.92
C LYS A 2 -30.84 -21.97 31.02
N ARG A 3 -30.33 -21.64 32.21
CA ARG A 3 -29.39 -20.51 32.41
C ARG A 3 -28.00 -20.71 31.78
N LYS A 4 -27.48 -21.95 31.73
CA LYS A 4 -26.18 -22.24 31.09
C LYS A 4 -26.29 -22.13 29.56
N LEU A 5 -27.40 -22.59 29.00
CA LEU A 5 -27.68 -22.50 27.55
C LEU A 5 -27.79 -21.03 27.08
N LEU A 6 -28.48 -20.18 27.84
CA LEU A 6 -28.58 -18.74 27.58
C LEU A 6 -27.21 -18.03 27.57
N LYS A 7 -26.31 -18.39 28.50
CA LYS A 7 -24.95 -17.85 28.54
C LYS A 7 -24.09 -18.29 27.36
N VAL A 8 -24.25 -19.53 26.88
CA VAL A 8 -23.52 -20.03 25.71
C VAL A 8 -24.02 -19.34 24.44
N MET A 9 -25.33 -19.17 24.30
CA MET A 9 -25.91 -18.47 23.15
C MET A 9 -25.53 -16.99 23.09
N SER A 10 -25.48 -16.28 24.22
CA SER A 10 -25.07 -14.87 24.23
C SER A 10 -23.60 -14.69 23.82
N VAL A 11 -22.70 -15.60 24.22
CA VAL A 11 -21.30 -15.61 23.77
C VAL A 11 -21.21 -15.86 22.27
N ILE A 12 -21.98 -16.80 21.73
CA ILE A 12 -22.03 -17.08 20.29
C ILE A 12 -22.53 -15.87 19.52
N VAL A 13 -23.60 -15.22 19.97
CA VAL A 13 -24.15 -14.00 19.33
C VAL A 13 -23.13 -12.86 19.36
N CYS A 14 -22.42 -12.66 20.47
CA CYS A 14 -21.34 -11.67 20.55
C CYS A 14 -20.19 -11.95 19.58
N LEU A 15 -19.82 -13.22 19.39
CA LEU A 15 -18.80 -13.64 18.41
C LEU A 15 -19.28 -13.45 16.96
N PHE A 16 -20.56 -13.67 16.68
CA PHE A 16 -21.18 -13.38 15.37
C PHE A 16 -21.26 -11.87 15.10
N MET A 17 -21.65 -11.06 16.08
CA MET A 17 -21.67 -9.60 15.97
C MET A 17 -20.26 -9.04 15.77
N LEU A 18 -19.26 -9.55 16.50
CA LEU A 18 -17.86 -9.20 16.29
C LEU A 18 -17.42 -9.54 14.86
N SER A 19 -17.72 -10.73 14.35
CA SER A 19 -17.34 -11.13 12.99
C SER A 19 -18.06 -10.33 11.89
N VAL A 20 -19.34 -9.97 12.08
CA VAL A 20 -20.06 -9.06 11.17
C VAL A 20 -19.48 -7.64 11.22
N CYS A 21 -19.09 -7.14 12.40
CA CYS A 21 -18.41 -5.87 12.57
C CYS A 21 -17.00 -5.85 11.96
N VAL A 22 -16.24 -6.96 11.99
CA VAL A 22 -14.92 -7.02 11.33
C VAL A 22 -15.05 -7.12 9.80
N ASN A 23 -16.15 -7.68 9.30
CA ASN A 23 -16.37 -7.90 7.85
C ASN A 23 -16.87 -6.66 7.09
N ASN A 24 -17.36 -5.62 7.78
CA ASN A 24 -17.99 -4.45 7.15
C ASN A 24 -17.15 -3.16 7.06
N VAL A 25 -15.89 -3.15 7.49
CA VAL A 25 -15.08 -1.90 7.50
C VAL A 25 -14.20 -1.71 6.25
N ASP A 26 -14.14 -2.65 5.31
CA ASP A 26 -13.34 -2.45 4.08
C ASP A 26 -13.95 -3.15 2.85
N ALA A 27 -15.18 -2.75 2.51
CA ALA A 27 -15.83 -3.13 1.27
C ALA A 27 -14.97 -2.70 0.05
N ALA A 28 -14.40 -3.70 -0.63
CA ALA A 28 -13.97 -3.79 -2.03
C ALA A 28 -13.18 -2.64 -2.71
N SER A 29 -12.81 -1.57 -2.02
CA SER A 29 -12.23 -0.40 -2.67
C SER A 29 -10.71 -0.56 -2.83
N THR A 30 -10.24 -0.44 -4.08
CA THR A 30 -8.80 -0.37 -4.33
C THR A 30 -8.29 0.97 -3.81
N ARG A 31 -7.29 0.93 -2.93
CA ARG A 31 -6.63 2.11 -2.37
C ARG A 31 -5.21 2.20 -2.89
N TYR A 32 -4.69 3.42 -2.92
CA TYR A 32 -3.35 3.69 -3.41
C TYR A 32 -2.58 4.43 -2.34
N TYR A 33 -1.33 4.04 -2.18
CA TYR A 33 -0.37 4.81 -1.39
C TYR A 33 0.78 5.19 -2.30
N SER A 34 1.40 6.33 -2.04
CA SER A 34 2.58 6.74 -2.80
C SER A 34 3.62 7.40 -1.93
N VAL A 35 4.89 7.19 -2.25
CA VAL A 35 6.03 7.89 -1.65
C VAL A 35 6.97 8.35 -2.75
N LEU A 36 7.57 9.53 -2.59
CA LEU A 36 8.69 9.96 -3.43
C LEU A 36 9.95 9.20 -3.00
N ASN A 37 10.69 8.66 -3.96
CA ASN A 37 11.90 7.86 -3.72
C ASN A 37 12.96 8.61 -2.89
N GLN A 38 13.20 9.89 -3.17
CA GLN A 38 14.12 10.77 -2.43
C GLN A 38 13.79 10.89 -0.94
N GLY A 39 12.51 10.72 -0.60
CA GLY A 39 12.01 10.74 0.77
C GLY A 39 12.20 9.42 1.51
N VAL A 40 12.50 8.31 0.85
CA VAL A 40 12.48 6.97 1.46
C VAL A 40 13.75 6.69 2.27
N LYS A 41 13.61 6.55 3.59
CA LYS A 41 14.70 6.09 4.49
C LYS A 41 14.78 4.57 4.54
N THR A 42 13.63 3.90 4.68
CA THR A 42 13.55 2.44 4.80
C THR A 42 12.60 1.89 3.75
N PHE A 43 13.08 0.89 3.01
CA PHE A 43 12.27 0.09 2.09
C PHE A 43 12.66 -1.38 2.26
N LYS A 44 12.11 -2.02 3.30
CA LYS A 44 12.54 -3.35 3.76
C LYS A 44 11.39 -4.34 3.70
N LYS A 45 11.55 -5.39 2.91
CA LYS A 45 10.65 -6.55 2.87
C LYS A 45 11.18 -7.63 3.82
N SER A 46 10.29 -8.19 4.64
CA SER A 46 10.52 -9.40 5.44
C SER A 46 9.30 -10.30 5.31
N GLY A 47 9.47 -11.46 4.67
CA GLY A 47 8.37 -12.32 4.25
C GLY A 47 7.31 -11.55 3.46
N ARG A 48 6.06 -11.55 3.98
CA ARG A 48 4.91 -10.84 3.40
C ARG A 48 4.66 -9.46 4.03
N LYS A 49 5.63 -8.88 4.74
CA LYS A 49 5.53 -7.54 5.31
C LYS A 49 6.53 -6.62 4.62
N LEU A 50 6.09 -5.44 4.21
CA LEU A 50 6.93 -4.38 3.65
C LEU A 50 6.87 -3.16 4.56
N THR A 51 7.99 -2.81 5.16
CA THR A 51 8.12 -1.60 5.98
C THR A 51 8.66 -0.47 5.13
N VAL A 52 7.91 0.62 5.08
CA VAL A 52 8.28 1.87 4.40
C VAL A 52 8.38 2.96 5.45
N LYS A 53 9.54 3.63 5.52
CA LYS A 53 9.75 4.83 6.34
C LYS A 53 10.30 5.95 5.47
N THR A 54 9.85 7.17 5.71
CA THR A 54 10.28 8.36 4.98
C THR A 54 10.92 9.41 5.89
N LYS A 55 11.59 10.41 5.30
CA LYS A 55 12.09 11.61 5.97
C LYS A 55 10.91 12.48 6.45
N LYS A 56 11.15 13.35 7.46
CA LYS A 56 10.13 14.17 8.17
C LYS A 56 9.32 15.12 7.26
N TYR A 57 9.75 15.39 6.03
CA TYR A 57 9.04 16.25 5.08
C TYR A 57 8.39 15.47 3.92
N TYR A 58 8.57 14.15 3.89
CA TYR A 58 8.13 13.29 2.80
C TYR A 58 7.00 12.36 3.26
N LYS A 59 5.84 12.94 3.60
CA LYS A 59 4.69 12.15 4.08
C LYS A 59 4.27 11.10 3.04
N ILE A 60 3.84 9.94 3.52
CA ILE A 60 3.23 8.89 2.71
C ILE A 60 1.85 9.37 2.28
N ALA A 61 1.67 9.53 0.98
CA ALA A 61 0.40 9.93 0.40
C ALA A 61 -0.55 8.73 0.28
N TYR A 62 -1.85 8.99 0.38
CA TYR A 62 -2.95 8.07 0.26
C TYR A 62 -4.00 8.64 -0.70
N TYR A 63 -4.53 7.77 -1.56
CA TYR A 63 -5.54 8.11 -2.53
C TYR A 63 -6.63 7.04 -2.56
N LYS A 64 -7.87 7.50 -2.66
CA LYS A 64 -9.04 6.63 -2.80
C LYS A 64 -9.16 6.02 -4.20
N THR A 65 -8.61 6.69 -5.22
CA THR A 65 -8.67 6.32 -6.64
C THR A 65 -7.28 6.46 -7.29
N ASN A 66 -7.12 5.99 -8.53
CA ASN A 66 -5.89 6.18 -9.32
C ASN A 66 -5.82 7.61 -9.87
N ASN A 67 -5.91 8.60 -8.99
CA ASN A 67 -5.91 10.02 -9.33
C ASN A 67 -5.23 10.82 -8.22
N MET A 68 -4.37 11.76 -8.59
CA MET A 68 -3.57 12.58 -7.68
C MET A 68 -4.32 13.75 -7.03
N ALA A 69 -5.45 14.20 -7.59
CA ALA A 69 -6.15 15.43 -7.21
C ALA A 69 -6.76 15.43 -5.79
N LYS A 70 -6.89 14.27 -5.13
CA LYS A 70 -7.49 14.14 -3.79
C LYS A 70 -6.59 13.36 -2.83
N VAL A 71 -5.39 13.88 -2.63
CA VAL A 71 -4.39 13.30 -1.72
C VAL A 71 -4.79 13.48 -0.25
N LYS A 72 -4.60 12.44 0.55
CA LYS A 72 -4.47 12.55 2.01
C LYS A 72 -3.10 12.03 2.43
N TYR A 73 -2.66 12.35 3.64
CA TYR A 73 -1.38 11.89 4.16
C TYR A 73 -1.57 11.00 5.40
N VAL A 74 -0.78 9.93 5.49
CA VAL A 74 -0.91 8.92 6.56
C VAL A 74 0.36 8.80 7.43
N GLY A 75 1.16 9.87 7.49
CA GLY A 75 2.39 9.95 8.29
C GLY A 75 3.66 9.54 7.54
N TYR A 76 4.72 9.22 8.29
CA TYR A 76 6.08 8.98 7.76
C TYR A 76 6.52 7.51 7.80
N SER A 77 5.66 6.63 8.30
CA SER A 77 5.97 5.21 8.47
C SER A 77 4.71 4.40 8.20
N LYS A 78 4.84 3.37 7.39
CA LYS A 78 3.75 2.43 7.13
C LYS A 78 4.30 1.02 6.92
N LYS A 79 3.64 0.06 7.56
CA LYS A 79 3.85 -1.37 7.31
C LYS A 79 2.72 -1.86 6.41
N PHE A 80 3.08 -2.47 5.29
CA PHE A 80 2.16 -3.05 4.33
C PHE A 80 2.19 -4.57 4.43
N LYS A 81 1.02 -5.20 4.35
CA LYS A 81 0.90 -6.63 4.08
C LYS A 81 0.95 -6.86 2.58
N LEU A 82 1.84 -7.72 2.11
CA LEU A 82 1.97 -8.10 0.70
C LEU A 82 1.14 -9.35 0.41
N SER A 83 0.48 -9.36 -0.75
CA SER A 83 -0.14 -10.57 -1.29
C SER A 83 0.94 -11.61 -1.63
N LYS A 84 0.59 -12.90 -1.53
CA LYS A 84 1.45 -13.99 -2.04
C LYS A 84 1.78 -13.79 -3.53
N LYS A 85 0.83 -13.24 -4.30
CA LYS A 85 0.94 -12.97 -5.73
C LYS A 85 1.23 -11.48 -6.03
N CYS A 86 1.89 -10.77 -5.12
CA CYS A 86 2.23 -9.36 -5.32
C CYS A 86 3.12 -9.20 -6.56
N LYS A 87 2.74 -8.30 -7.47
CA LYS A 87 3.47 -8.04 -8.71
C LYS A 87 4.24 -6.72 -8.62
N TYR A 88 5.33 -6.60 -9.37
CA TYR A 88 6.23 -5.44 -9.33
C TYR A 88 6.40 -4.88 -10.74
N TYR A 89 6.37 -3.55 -10.86
CA TYR A 89 6.40 -2.88 -12.17
C TYR A 89 7.24 -1.60 -12.17
N TRP A 90 7.87 -1.31 -13.30
CA TRP A 90 8.17 0.03 -13.75
C TRP A 90 6.95 0.58 -14.49
N ALA A 91 6.67 1.87 -14.35
CA ALA A 91 5.57 2.52 -15.05
C ALA A 91 5.88 3.97 -15.35
N ALA A 92 5.09 4.55 -16.25
CA ALA A 92 5.08 5.98 -16.57
C ALA A 92 3.64 6.51 -16.50
N ILE A 93 3.50 7.83 -16.60
CA ILE A 93 2.22 8.53 -16.74
C ILE A 93 2.22 9.31 -18.04
N ALA A 94 1.12 9.25 -18.79
CA ALA A 94 0.95 10.07 -20.00
C ALA A 94 0.05 11.30 -19.74
N GLY A 95 -0.49 11.46 -18.53
CA GLY A 95 -1.34 12.58 -18.15
C GLY A 95 -1.15 13.02 -16.70
N TYR A 96 -1.32 14.32 -16.45
CA TYR A 96 -0.88 15.00 -15.23
C TYR A 96 -1.59 14.60 -13.93
N ASN A 97 -2.70 13.85 -14.00
CA ASN A 97 -3.56 13.59 -12.84
C ASN A 97 -3.62 12.13 -12.38
N ARG A 98 -2.87 11.20 -12.98
CA ARG A 98 -2.88 9.77 -12.61
C ARG A 98 -1.67 9.39 -11.77
N LEU A 99 -1.82 8.35 -10.92
CA LEU A 99 -0.65 7.80 -10.20
C LEU A 99 0.19 6.86 -11.06
N TYR A 100 -0.42 6.21 -12.05
CA TYR A 100 0.24 5.39 -13.08
C TYR A 100 -0.75 5.09 -14.21
N ASP A 101 -0.23 4.80 -15.39
CA ASP A 101 -0.99 4.28 -16.51
C ASP A 101 -0.67 2.81 -16.78
N LYS A 102 -1.72 1.98 -16.91
CA LYS A 102 -1.56 0.53 -17.12
C LYS A 102 -0.84 0.20 -18.42
N LYS A 103 -1.02 1.03 -19.45
CA LYS A 103 -0.42 0.87 -20.79
C LYS A 103 1.12 0.87 -20.73
N TYR A 104 1.71 1.63 -19.79
CA TYR A 104 3.16 1.79 -19.68
C TYR A 104 3.77 0.95 -18.56
N MET A 105 3.06 -0.09 -18.07
CA MET A 105 3.57 -0.95 -17.03
C MET A 105 4.50 -2.04 -17.60
N LYS A 106 5.79 -1.98 -17.26
CA LYS A 106 6.77 -3.04 -17.54
C LYS A 106 7.05 -3.86 -16.28
N LYS A 107 6.98 -5.19 -16.35
CA LYS A 107 7.27 -6.06 -15.18
C LYS A 107 8.72 -5.84 -14.70
N THR A 108 8.91 -5.92 -13.39
CA THR A 108 10.24 -5.89 -12.75
C THR A 108 10.21 -6.73 -11.47
N THR A 109 11.24 -6.62 -10.65
CA THR A 109 11.35 -7.29 -9.35
C THR A 109 11.36 -6.30 -8.19
N PHE A 110 11.05 -6.79 -6.99
CA PHE A 110 11.22 -6.01 -5.76
C PHE A 110 12.66 -5.52 -5.59
N SER A 111 13.63 -6.37 -5.87
CA SER A 111 15.07 -6.07 -5.73
C SER A 111 15.47 -4.91 -6.64
N ASN A 112 15.02 -4.90 -7.90
CA ASN A 112 15.31 -3.82 -8.84
C ASN A 112 14.74 -2.48 -8.36
N ILE A 113 13.49 -2.45 -7.89
CA ILE A 113 12.88 -1.24 -7.33
C ILE A 113 13.66 -0.77 -6.09
N LYS A 114 14.02 -1.70 -5.19
CA LYS A 114 14.81 -1.38 -3.98
C LYS A 114 16.18 -0.80 -4.35
N SER A 115 16.88 -1.42 -5.30
CA SER A 115 18.19 -0.94 -5.78
C SER A 115 18.08 0.44 -6.41
N ALA A 116 17.04 0.71 -7.20
CA ALA A 116 16.83 2.04 -7.77
C ALA A 116 16.58 3.11 -6.69
N ILE A 117 15.84 2.79 -5.63
CA ILE A 117 15.66 3.71 -4.48
C ILE A 117 17.00 3.96 -3.78
N VAL A 118 17.86 2.95 -3.65
CA VAL A 118 19.21 3.12 -3.07
C VAL A 118 20.04 4.04 -3.96
N LYS A 119 20.11 3.76 -5.27
CA LYS A 119 20.87 4.55 -6.23
C LYS A 119 20.40 6.01 -6.28
N ALA A 120 19.11 6.25 -6.39
CA ALA A 120 18.57 7.61 -6.45
C ALA A 120 18.90 8.45 -5.20
N ARG A 121 19.09 7.80 -4.03
CA ARG A 121 19.53 8.49 -2.81
C ARG A 121 21.02 8.77 -2.76
N GLN A 122 21.83 7.96 -3.45
CA GLN A 122 23.28 8.11 -3.48
C GLN A 122 23.72 9.19 -4.48
N TYR A 123 23.00 9.31 -5.59
CA TYR A 123 23.41 10.16 -6.72
C TYR A 123 22.52 11.39 -6.95
N ASP A 124 21.47 11.57 -6.15
CA ASP A 124 20.47 12.65 -6.26
C ASP A 124 19.91 12.88 -7.68
N SER A 125 19.93 11.84 -8.51
CA SER A 125 19.89 12.01 -9.97
C SER A 125 18.64 11.43 -10.65
N TRP A 126 17.60 11.05 -9.91
CA TRP A 126 16.34 10.62 -10.54
C TRP A 126 15.15 10.67 -9.58
N GLU A 127 14.14 11.48 -9.91
CA GLU A 127 12.87 11.49 -9.17
C GLU A 127 11.88 10.47 -9.73
N PHE A 128 11.41 9.56 -8.88
CA PHE A 128 10.29 8.68 -9.21
C PHE A 128 9.44 8.39 -7.98
N ARG A 129 8.17 8.06 -8.21
CA ARG A 129 7.21 7.77 -7.16
C ARG A 129 7.04 6.26 -7.01
N ILE A 130 7.06 5.75 -5.79
CA ILE A 130 6.70 4.36 -5.51
C ILE A 130 5.22 4.32 -5.15
N VAL A 131 4.42 3.63 -5.95
CA VAL A 131 2.97 3.48 -5.78
C VAL A 131 2.64 2.07 -5.30
N PHE A 132 1.85 1.96 -4.25
CA PHE A 132 1.35 0.70 -3.69
C PHE A 132 -0.14 0.58 -3.99
N VAL A 133 -0.52 -0.46 -4.74
CA VAL A 133 -1.93 -0.77 -5.03
C VAL A 133 -2.44 -1.76 -3.99
N VAL A 134 -3.30 -1.30 -3.11
CA VAL A 134 -3.85 -2.06 -1.98
C VAL A 134 -5.29 -2.46 -2.29
N LYS A 135 -5.59 -3.75 -2.18
CA LYS A 135 -6.95 -4.28 -2.28
C LYS A 135 -7.26 -5.08 -1.03
N LYS A 136 -8.40 -4.80 -0.37
CA LYS A 136 -8.82 -5.49 0.87
C LYS A 136 -7.68 -5.52 1.92
N GLY A 137 -7.07 -4.36 2.19
CA GLY A 137 -5.94 -4.22 3.12
C GLY A 137 -4.60 -4.84 2.71
N VAL A 138 -4.47 -5.45 1.52
CA VAL A 138 -3.25 -6.14 1.07
C VAL A 138 -2.70 -5.51 -0.21
N VAL A 139 -1.38 -5.27 -0.26
CA VAL A 139 -0.68 -4.81 -1.46
C VAL A 139 -0.67 -5.91 -2.51
N THR A 140 -1.22 -5.61 -3.67
CA THR A 140 -1.28 -6.49 -4.83
C THR A 140 -0.28 -6.10 -5.91
N LYS A 141 0.11 -4.82 -5.97
CA LYS A 141 1.14 -4.32 -6.87
C LYS A 141 2.00 -3.26 -6.19
N VAL A 142 3.28 -3.25 -6.52
CA VAL A 142 4.20 -2.15 -6.23
C VAL A 142 4.74 -1.64 -7.56
N LEU A 143 4.61 -0.34 -7.81
CA LEU A 143 5.08 0.29 -9.04
C LEU A 143 6.11 1.35 -8.68
N ALA A 144 7.19 1.44 -9.44
CA ALA A 144 8.05 2.60 -9.48
C ALA A 144 7.69 3.38 -10.76
N VAL A 145 7.24 4.62 -10.57
CA VAL A 145 6.59 5.44 -11.59
C VAL A 145 7.43 6.68 -11.82
N SER A 146 7.99 6.83 -13.02
CA SER A 146 8.56 8.09 -13.48
C SER A 146 7.47 8.94 -14.14
N ALA A 147 7.61 10.26 -14.08
CA ALA A 147 6.89 11.14 -14.99
C ALA A 147 7.37 10.90 -16.43
#